data_AF-A0A8T3MEB1-F1
#
_entry.id   AF-A0A8T3MEB1-F1
#
_cell.length_a   1.000
_cell.length_b   1.000
_cell.length_c   1.000
_cell.angle_alpha   90.00
_cell.angle_beta   90.00
_cell.angle_gamma   90.00
#
_symmetry.space_group_name_H-M   'P 1'
#
loop_
_entity.id
_entity.type
_entity.pdbx_description
1 polymer ?
#
loop_
_entity_poly.entity_id
_entity_poly.type
_entity_poly.pdbx_seq_one_letter_code
_entity_poly.pdbx_strand_id
1 'polypeptide(L)' 'MADIRIRPLTELDIESVTRIDELVTGRYRPEVWEQRVGYYIRRDAESSQVAEIDGQVVGFMLGEV' A
#
# COMPACT_ATOMS: atom_id res chain seq x y z
N MET A 1 -20.19 -9.37 9.40
CA MET A 1 -19.78 -8.55 8.24
C MET A 1 -18.33 -8.20 8.49
N ALA A 2 -17.43 -8.48 7.54
CA ALA A 2 -16.05 -8.06 7.69
C ALA A 2 -15.98 -6.53 7.60
N ASP A 3 -15.21 -5.89 8.46
CA ASP A 3 -15.07 -4.43 8.45
C ASP A 3 -14.11 -4.05 7.32
N ILE A 4 -14.63 -3.39 6.28
CA ILE A 4 -13.86 -2.97 5.11
C ILE A 4 -13.62 -1.47 5.22
N ARG A 5 -12.35 -1.08 5.27
CA ARG A 5 -11.94 0.32 5.32
C ARG A 5 -11.04 0.67 4.14
N ILE A 6 -11.38 1.74 3.44
CA ILE A 6 -10.46 2.42 2.51
C ILE A 6 -9.87 3.61 3.24
N ARG A 7 -8.55 3.75 3.19
CA ARG A 7 -7.84 4.86 3.85
C ARG A 7 -6.57 5.24 3.09
N PRO A 8 -6.06 6.47 3.31
CA PRO A 8 -4.77 6.87 2.77
C PRO A 8 -3.66 5.87 3.13
N LEU A 9 -2.78 5.64 2.15
CA LEU A 9 -1.60 4.82 2.30
C LEU A 9 -0.56 5.54 3.17
N THR A 10 0.09 4.79 4.07
CA THR A 10 1.12 5.32 4.97
C THR A 10 2.41 4.51 4.85
N GLU A 11 3.51 5.03 5.41
CA GLU A 11 4.78 4.29 5.47
C GLU A 11 4.66 2.97 6.26
N LEU A 12 3.71 2.89 7.19
CA LEU A 12 3.45 1.65 7.96
C LEU A 12 2.89 0.52 7.09
N ASP A 13 2.37 0.84 5.91
CA ASP A 13 1.76 -0.15 5.00
C ASP A 13 2.78 -0.80 4.06
N ILE A 14 4.04 -0.34 4.03
CA ILE A 14 5.08 -0.81 3.09
C ILE A 14 5.25 -2.33 3.13
N GLU A 15 5.27 -2.92 4.33
CA GLU A 15 5.43 -4.37 4.48
C GLU A 15 4.25 -5.13 3.87
N SER A 16 3.02 -4.68 4.12
CA SER A 16 1.81 -5.30 3.57
C SER A 16 1.74 -5.16 2.04
N VAL A 17 2.08 -3.98 1.52
CA VAL A 17 2.19 -3.71 0.08
C VAL A 17 3.22 -4.64 -0.57
N THR A 18 4.38 -4.80 0.07
CA THR A 18 5.45 -5.68 -0.42
C THR A 18 4.99 -7.13 -0.48
N ARG A 19 4.29 -7.63 0.55
CA ARG A 19 3.73 -8.99 0.54
C ARG A 19 2.70 -9.18 -0.56
N ILE A 20 1.83 -8.21 -0.80
CA ILE A 20 0.85 -8.28 -1.90
C ILE A 20 1.56 -8.36 -3.25
N ASP A 21 2.57 -7.51 -3.48
CA ASP A 21 3.35 -7.55 -4.72
C ASP A 21 4.17 -8.84 -4.87
N GLU A 22 4.68 -9.40 -3.78
CA GLU A 22 5.34 -10.71 -3.78
C GLU A 22 4.38 -11.82 -4.18
N LEU A 23 3.13 -11.82 -3.68
CA LEU A 23 2.12 -12.81 -4.08
C LEU A 23 1.78 -12.72 -5.57
N VAL A 24 1.85 -11.53 -6.17
CA VAL A 24 1.56 -11.30 -7.59
C VAL A 24 2.76 -11.62 -8.48
N THR A 25 3.97 -11.28 -8.03
CA THR A 25 5.19 -11.30 -8.87
C THR A 25 6.18 -12.41 -8.54
N GLY A 26 6.04 -13.05 -7.37
CA GLY A 26 6.95 -14.04 -6.82
C GLY A 26 8.30 -13.47 -6.36
N ARG A 27 8.41 -12.14 -6.17
CA ARG A 27 9.66 -11.48 -5.77
C ARG A 27 9.44 -10.59 -4.56
N TYR A 28 10.19 -10.88 -3.50
CA TYR A 28 10.30 -9.98 -2.36
C TYR A 28 11.26 -8.82 -2.69
N ARG A 29 10.73 -7.59 -2.72
CA ARG A 29 11.47 -6.36 -3.08
C ARG A 29 11.01 -5.13 -2.28
N PRO A 30 11.19 -5.14 -0.94
CA PRO A 30 10.71 -4.07 -0.05
C PRO A 30 11.29 -2.69 -0.38
N GLU A 31 12.56 -2.63 -0.75
CA GLU A 31 13.29 -1.41 -1.17
C GLU A 31 12.59 -0.65 -2.30
N VAL A 32 12.03 -1.36 -3.29
CA VAL A 32 11.23 -0.76 -4.37
C VAL A 32 9.99 -0.05 -3.80
N TRP A 33 9.34 -0.67 -2.82
CA TRP A 33 8.13 -0.12 -2.20
C TRP A 33 8.44 0.98 -1.19
N GLU A 34 9.54 0.91 -0.44
CA GLU A 34 10.04 2.01 0.40
C GLU A 34 10.26 3.28 -0.43
N GLN A 35 10.92 3.15 -1.58
CA GLN A 35 11.17 4.29 -2.48
C GLN A 35 9.87 4.83 -3.09
N ARG A 36 8.99 3.95 -3.59
CA ARG A 36 7.74 4.36 -4.22
C ARG A 36 6.77 4.99 -3.23
N VAL A 37 6.52 4.34 -2.11
CA VAL A 37 5.64 4.87 -1.05
C VAL A 37 6.13 6.24 -0.58
N GLY A 38 7.43 6.36 -0.28
CA GLY A 38 8.01 7.64 0.10
C GLY A 38 7.87 8.73 -1.00
N TYR A 39 7.91 8.36 -2.27
CA TYR A 39 7.67 9.31 -3.37
C TYR A 39 6.21 9.78 -3.43
N TYR A 40 5.25 8.85 -3.45
CA TYR A 40 3.83 9.17 -3.62
C TYR A 40 3.25 9.90 -2.40
N ILE A 41 3.54 9.46 -1.17
CA ILE A 41 3.05 10.13 0.06
C ILE A 41 3.52 11.59 0.12
N ARG A 42 4.79 11.85 -0.21
CA ARG A 42 5.34 13.23 -0.15
C ARG A 42 4.75 14.16 -1.20
N ARG A 43 4.26 13.62 -2.32
CA ARG A 43 3.72 14.39 -3.43
C ARG A 43 2.24 14.69 -3.22
N ASP A 44 1.47 13.66 -2.89
CA ASP A 44 0.08 13.77 -2.50
C ASP A 44 -0.35 12.50 -1.73
N ALA A 45 -0.42 12.63 -0.41
CA ALA A 45 -0.77 11.52 0.48
C ALA A 45 -2.21 11.01 0.28
N GLU A 46 -3.13 11.85 -0.20
CA GLU A 46 -4.54 11.49 -0.38
C GLU A 46 -4.77 10.76 -1.71
N SER A 47 -3.84 10.86 -2.66
CA SER A 47 -3.96 10.21 -3.97
C SER A 47 -3.65 8.70 -3.96
N SER A 48 -3.05 8.18 -2.88
CA SER A 48 -2.74 6.75 -2.72
C SER A 48 -3.52 6.13 -1.57
N GLN A 49 -4.10 4.95 -1.79
CA GLN A 49 -5.07 4.34 -0.88
C GLN A 49 -4.75 2.87 -0.61
N VAL A 50 -5.10 2.38 0.58
CA VAL A 50 -5.12 0.95 0.92
C VAL A 50 -6.54 0.50 1.25
N ALA A 51 -6.83 -0.77 0.94
CA ALA A 51 -8.02 -1.47 1.40
C ALA A 51 -7.63 -2.38 2.57
N GLU A 52 -8.33 -2.23 3.69
CA GLU A 52 -8.11 -2.97 4.92
C GLU A 52 -9.35 -3.81 5.25
N ILE A 53 -9.14 -5.07 5.62
CA ILE A 53 -10.15 -5.99 6.13
C ILE A 53 -9.68 -6.50 7.48
N ASP A 54 -10.46 -6.28 8.54
CA ASP A 54 -10.18 -6.75 9.91
C ASP A 54 -8.76 -6.38 10.39
N GLY A 55 -8.28 -5.17 10.06
CA GLY A 55 -6.94 -4.69 10.44
C GLY A 55 -5.82 -5.06 9.48
N GLN A 56 -6.09 -5.87 8.45
CA GLN A 56 -5.10 -6.32 7.48
C GLN A 56 -5.28 -5.62 6.13
N VAL A 57 -4.20 -5.05 5.60
CA VAL A 57 -4.20 -4.53 4.23
C VAL A 57 -4.29 -5.68 3.23
N VAL A 58 -5.31 -5.65 2.38
CA VAL A 58 -5.61 -6.67 1.36
C VAL A 58 -5.46 -6.15 -0.07
N GLY A 59 -5.28 -4.85 -0.24
CA GLY A 59 -5.10 -4.21 -1.53
C GLY A 59 -4.60 -2.78 -1.39
N PHE A 60 -4.03 -2.25 -2.46
CA PHE A 60 -3.56 -0.86 -2.51
C PHE A 60 -3.62 -0.31 -3.94
N MET A 61 -3.64 1.00 -4.05
CA MET A 61 -3.53 1.73 -5.32
C MET A 61 -2.67 2.97 -5.10
N LEU A 62 -1.76 3.22 -6.04
CA LEU A 62 -0.99 4.46 -6.11
C LEU A 62 -1.63 5.35 -7.18
N GLY A 63 -1.87 6.61 -6.85
CA GLY A 63 -2.44 7.61 -7.76
C GLY A 63 -1.56 8.85 -7.88
N GLU A 64 -1.68 9.55 -9.00
CA GLU A 64 -1.04 10.83 -9.29
C GLU A 64 -2.01 11.70 -10.13
N VAL A 65 -1.91 13.03 -10.01
CA VAL A 65 -2.70 14.04 -10.73
C VAL A 65 -1.85 14.82 -11.72
#